data_AF-A0A328YI08-F1
#
_entry.id   AF-A0A328YI08-F1
#
_cell.length_a   1.000
_cell.length_b   1.000
_cell.length_c   1.000
_cell.angle_alpha   90.00
_cell.angle_beta   90.00
_cell.angle_gamma   90.00
#
_symmetry.space_group_name_H-M   'P 1'
#
loop_
_entity.id
_entity.type
_entity.pdbx_description
1 polymer ?
#
loop_
_entity_poly.entity_id
_entity_poly.type
_entity_poly.pdbx_seq_one_letter_code
_entity_poly.pdbx_strand_id
1 'polypeptide(L)'
;MLKCVLYITFFFNLIPCVGNRGTIYHRCLFQKDITFKPNQNKNTPTSKNKPLLFLWREDRYNKEYKTTFSEICINKSYCKRITEPERAIIGYIATFIGSECDWDGECNSDRSNLKCKLLSALKLGYQCSDTHLGFLKKWFKEDYKALKRLEDCSTTPYTATIQNTFEKMELTHKNNNFYVTVYASGINSRENRSWYWKEINHFILINKNQVKLLSNKTIYLKKK
;
A
#
# COMPACT_ATOMS: atom_id res chain seq x y z
N MET A 1 38.66 -62.78 -7.69
CA MET A 1 37.88 -62.86 -8.94
C MET A 1 37.62 -61.45 -9.45
N LEU A 2 37.86 -61.23 -10.75
CA LEU A 2 37.46 -60.15 -11.70
C LEU A 2 36.83 -58.86 -11.11
N LYS A 3 37.48 -57.69 -11.25
CA LYS A 3 37.55 -56.75 -12.41
C LYS A 3 36.42 -55.70 -12.45
N CYS A 4 36.85 -54.44 -12.62
CA CYS A 4 36.14 -53.21 -13.01
C CYS A 4 34.94 -53.41 -13.93
N VAL A 5 33.96 -52.49 -13.91
CA VAL A 5 33.62 -51.62 -15.06
C VAL A 5 32.86 -50.36 -14.57
N LEU A 6 33.31 -49.21 -15.08
CA LEU A 6 32.65 -47.90 -15.09
C LEU A 6 31.69 -47.87 -16.30
N TYR A 7 30.42 -47.49 -16.13
CA TYR A 7 29.56 -47.13 -17.26
C TYR A 7 28.97 -45.73 -17.08
N ILE A 8 29.33 -44.85 -18.01
CA ILE A 8 28.65 -43.59 -18.29
C ILE A 8 27.59 -43.89 -19.34
N THR A 9 26.36 -43.49 -19.10
CA THR A 9 25.37 -43.26 -20.17
C THR A 9 24.60 -41.97 -19.89
N PHE A 10 24.82 -40.99 -20.76
CA PHE A 10 23.90 -39.90 -21.04
C PHE A 10 22.66 -40.47 -21.76
N PHE A 11 21.45 -40.04 -21.39
CA PHE A 11 20.49 -39.39 -22.31
C PHE A 11 19.10 -39.15 -21.68
N PHE A 12 18.56 -37.99 -22.05
CA PHE A 12 17.15 -37.55 -22.14
C PHE A 12 16.30 -37.31 -20.88
N ASN A 13 15.86 -36.05 -20.81
CA ASN A 13 14.64 -35.53 -20.18
C ASN A 13 13.49 -36.54 -20.13
N LEU A 14 12.76 -36.56 -19.02
CA LEU A 14 11.30 -36.45 -18.98
C LEU A 14 10.83 -36.22 -17.53
N ILE A 15 9.99 -35.20 -17.38
CA ILE A 15 9.19 -34.86 -16.19
C ILE A 15 8.23 -36.03 -15.90
N PRO A 16 7.98 -36.35 -14.62
CA PRO A 16 6.62 -36.13 -14.13
C PRO A 16 6.59 -35.49 -12.75
N CYS A 17 5.93 -34.34 -12.66
CA CYS A 17 5.31 -33.87 -11.44
C CYS A 17 4.24 -34.89 -11.04
N VAL A 18 4.46 -35.60 -9.94
CA VAL A 18 3.42 -36.34 -9.23
C VAL A 18 3.18 -35.61 -7.92
N GLY A 19 2.09 -34.85 -7.88
CA GLY A 19 1.56 -34.30 -6.64
C GLY A 19 0.75 -35.35 -5.91
N ASN A 20 1.01 -35.55 -4.61
CA ASN A 20 -0.05 -35.56 -3.60
C ASN A 20 0.49 -35.60 -2.16
N ARG A 21 -0.32 -35.01 -1.27
CA ARG A 21 -0.42 -35.13 0.20
C ARG A 21 0.46 -34.22 1.04
N GLY A 22 -0.25 -33.44 1.87
CA GLY A 22 0.29 -32.42 2.74
C GLY A 22 0.85 -32.92 4.06
N THR A 23 1.29 -31.95 4.86
CA THR A 23 1.33 -31.87 6.34
C THR A 23 2.03 -30.54 6.66
N ILE A 24 1.31 -29.52 7.15
CA ILE A 24 1.15 -29.10 8.56
C ILE A 24 2.49 -28.97 9.31
N TYR A 25 2.74 -27.77 9.87
CA TYR A 25 3.25 -27.45 11.23
C TYR A 25 3.59 -25.95 11.28
N HIS A 26 3.37 -25.11 12.30
CA HIS A 26 2.83 -25.15 13.67
C HIS A 26 2.34 -23.69 13.99
N ARG A 27 1.14 -23.45 14.53
CA ARG A 27 0.78 -23.37 15.96
C ARG A 27 1.63 -22.37 16.80
N CYS A 28 1.08 -21.17 17.03
CA CYS A 28 1.22 -20.46 18.30
C CYS A 28 -0.17 -20.20 18.88
N LEU A 29 -0.31 -20.53 20.16
CA LEU A 29 -1.53 -20.66 20.95
C LEU A 29 -1.76 -19.41 21.83
N PHE A 30 -3.03 -18.97 21.90
CA PHE A 30 -3.72 -18.18 22.95
C PHE A 30 -3.14 -16.79 23.34
N GLN A 31 -3.92 -15.73 23.61
CA GLN A 31 -5.03 -15.67 24.58
C GLN A 31 -5.96 -14.45 24.36
N LYS A 32 -7.28 -14.74 24.41
CA LYS A 32 -8.46 -13.97 24.88
C LYS A 32 -8.62 -12.45 24.65
N ASP A 33 -9.66 -12.17 23.84
CA ASP A 33 -10.82 -11.29 24.10
C ASP A 33 -10.61 -9.81 24.44
N ILE A 34 -10.76 -8.95 23.43
CA ILE A 34 -11.52 -7.70 23.56
C ILE A 34 -12.43 -7.56 22.32
N THR A 35 -13.72 -7.86 22.48
CA THR A 35 -14.75 -7.53 21.48
C THR A 35 -15.04 -6.04 21.53
N PHE A 36 -14.58 -5.27 20.54
CA PHE A 36 -15.01 -3.89 20.33
C PHE A 36 -16.30 -3.87 19.50
N LYS A 37 -17.41 -3.45 20.10
CA LYS A 37 -18.66 -3.17 19.37
C LYS A 37 -18.59 -1.74 18.82
N PRO A 38 -18.61 -1.51 17.49
CA PRO A 38 -18.72 -0.16 16.95
C PRO A 38 -20.15 0.35 17.18
N ASN A 39 -20.28 1.36 18.05
CA ASN A 39 -21.53 2.09 18.22
C ASN A 39 -21.80 2.91 16.96
N GLN A 40 -22.85 2.56 16.23
CA GLN A 40 -23.36 3.37 15.12
C GLN A 40 -24.10 4.57 15.69
N ASN A 41 -23.41 5.71 15.79
CA ASN A 41 -24.08 6.99 15.92
C ASN A 41 -23.66 7.93 14.79
N LYS A 42 -24.67 8.26 13.98
CA LYS A 42 -24.61 9.25 12.91
C LYS A 42 -24.25 10.60 13.53
N ASN A 43 -23.07 11.12 13.19
CA ASN A 43 -22.74 12.52 13.41
C ASN A 43 -22.31 13.16 12.09
N THR A 44 -23.20 14.00 11.58
CA THR A 44 -22.94 15.06 10.61
C THR A 44 -21.74 15.90 11.09
N PRO A 45 -20.74 16.20 10.24
CA PRO A 45 -19.51 16.82 10.70
C PRO A 45 -19.70 18.32 10.99
N THR A 46 -19.94 18.65 12.24
CA THR A 46 -19.79 20.00 12.81
C THR A 46 -18.54 20.08 13.68
N SER A 47 -17.37 20.14 13.04
CA SER A 47 -16.14 20.71 13.64
C SER A 47 -15.14 21.00 12.54
N LYS A 48 -14.91 22.28 12.22
CA LYS A 48 -13.96 22.74 11.19
C LYS A 48 -12.48 22.46 11.54
N ASN A 49 -12.18 21.79 12.66
CA ASN A 49 -10.81 21.63 13.16
C ASN A 49 -10.36 20.19 13.44
N LYS A 50 -11.24 19.17 13.32
CA LYS A 50 -10.80 17.78 13.49
C LYS A 50 -10.26 17.23 12.16
N PRO A 51 -9.07 16.61 12.14
CA PRO A 51 -8.58 15.91 10.95
C PRO A 51 -9.57 14.82 10.52
N LEU A 52 -9.84 14.75 9.22
CA LEU A 52 -10.58 13.66 8.62
C LEU A 52 -9.71 12.41 8.60
N LEU A 53 -10.17 11.35 9.27
CA LEU A 53 -9.58 10.02 9.12
C LEU A 53 -9.97 9.45 7.75
N PHE A 54 -9.01 9.40 6.84
CA PHE A 54 -9.24 8.96 5.46
C PHE A 54 -8.95 7.47 5.29
N LEU A 55 -7.86 7.00 5.88
CA LEU A 55 -7.41 5.61 5.82
C LEU A 55 -6.94 5.16 7.20
N TRP A 56 -7.26 3.94 7.59
CA TRP A 56 -6.78 3.31 8.83
C TRP A 56 -6.64 1.80 8.64
N ARG A 57 -5.83 1.12 9.43
CA ARG A 57 -5.87 -0.34 9.53
C ARG A 57 -6.87 -0.81 10.56
N GLU A 58 -7.52 -1.92 10.27
CA GLU A 58 -8.46 -2.59 11.14
C GLU A 58 -8.33 -4.10 10.98
N ASP A 59 -8.37 -4.80 12.11
CA ASP A 59 -8.37 -6.26 12.14
C ASP A 59 -9.76 -6.78 11.75
N ARG A 60 -9.82 -7.58 10.69
CA ARG A 60 -11.06 -8.11 10.13
C ARG A 60 -10.99 -9.62 10.01
N TYR A 61 -12.01 -10.27 10.55
CA TYR A 61 -12.16 -11.71 10.44
C TYR A 61 -12.54 -12.08 9.00
N ASN A 62 -11.72 -12.89 8.37
CA ASN A 62 -11.99 -13.48 7.08
C ASN A 62 -12.54 -14.90 7.27
N LYS A 63 -13.78 -15.11 6.80
CA LYS A 63 -14.49 -16.39 6.94
C LYS A 63 -13.87 -17.54 6.14
N GLU A 64 -13.28 -17.23 4.98
CA GLU A 64 -12.68 -18.21 4.08
C GLU A 64 -11.45 -18.84 4.73
N TYR A 65 -10.55 -18.02 5.26
CA TYR A 65 -9.32 -18.46 5.91
C TYR A 65 -9.46 -18.73 7.40
N LYS A 66 -10.66 -18.51 7.96
CA LYS A 66 -11.00 -18.67 9.40
C LYS A 66 -9.99 -17.98 10.32
N THR A 67 -9.52 -16.81 9.93
CA THR A 67 -8.52 -16.04 10.69
C THR A 67 -8.76 -14.54 10.51
N THR A 68 -8.10 -13.74 11.34
CA THR A 68 -8.18 -12.28 11.31
C THR A 68 -6.97 -11.71 10.58
N PHE A 69 -7.21 -10.81 9.64
CA PHE A 69 -6.16 -10.07 8.93
C PHE A 69 -6.27 -8.58 9.24
N SER A 70 -5.12 -7.92 9.35
CA SER A 70 -5.06 -6.46 9.49
C SER A 70 -5.10 -5.81 8.11
N GLU A 71 -6.25 -5.23 7.78
CA GLU A 71 -6.53 -4.68 6.45
C GLU A 71 -6.61 -3.15 6.45
N ILE A 72 -6.16 -2.54 5.36
CA ILE A 72 -6.38 -1.13 5.06
C ILE A 72 -7.88 -0.88 4.81
N CYS A 73 -8.45 -0.01 5.61
CA CYS A 73 -9.80 0.52 5.46
C CYS A 73 -9.73 1.93 4.91
N ILE A 74 -10.58 2.23 3.91
CA ILE A 74 -10.63 3.54 3.25
C ILE A 74 -12.01 4.14 3.47
N ASN A 75 -12.06 5.44 3.76
CA ASN A 75 -13.29 6.21 3.90
C ASN A 75 -14.00 6.36 2.54
N LYS A 76 -14.77 5.35 2.16
CA LYS A 76 -15.52 5.31 0.88
C LYS A 76 -16.48 6.49 0.73
N SER A 77 -17.06 6.99 1.82
CA SER A 77 -17.98 8.13 1.79
C SER A 77 -17.25 9.40 1.35
N TYR A 78 -15.99 9.57 1.77
CA TYR A 78 -15.16 10.68 1.33
C TYR A 78 -14.67 10.49 -0.11
N CYS A 79 -14.27 9.28 -0.52
CA CYS A 79 -13.89 8.99 -1.91
C CYS A 79 -14.99 9.38 -2.93
N LYS A 80 -16.27 9.29 -2.56
CA LYS A 80 -17.39 9.71 -3.44
C LYS A 80 -17.46 11.22 -3.70
N ARG A 81 -16.85 12.02 -2.83
CA ARG A 81 -16.90 13.49 -2.83
C ARG A 81 -15.51 14.12 -2.83
N ILE A 82 -14.48 13.33 -3.09
CA ILE A 82 -13.10 13.79 -3.15
C ILE A 82 -12.94 14.71 -4.35
N THR A 83 -12.30 15.85 -4.16
CA THR A 83 -11.97 16.74 -5.27
C THR A 83 -10.75 16.23 -6.03
N GLU A 84 -10.60 16.61 -7.29
CA GLU A 84 -9.44 16.24 -8.09
C GLU A 84 -8.07 16.62 -7.47
N PRO A 85 -7.86 17.81 -6.87
CA PRO A 85 -6.60 18.12 -6.20
C PRO A 85 -6.36 17.25 -4.96
N GLU A 86 -7.39 16.97 -4.16
CA GLU A 86 -7.26 16.02 -3.03
C GLU A 86 -6.89 14.62 -3.54
N ARG A 87 -7.52 14.19 -4.64
CA ARG A 87 -7.22 12.91 -5.30
C ARG A 87 -5.78 12.83 -5.78
N ALA A 88 -5.24 13.91 -6.35
CA ALA A 88 -3.85 14.01 -6.76
C ALA A 88 -2.88 13.98 -5.57
N ILE A 89 -3.18 14.71 -4.49
CA ILE A 89 -2.38 14.72 -3.27
C ILE A 89 -2.29 13.34 -2.64
N ILE A 90 -3.44 12.67 -2.47
CA ILE A 90 -3.48 11.33 -1.87
C ILE A 90 -2.83 10.31 -2.80
N GLY A 91 -3.06 10.38 -4.11
CA GLY A 91 -2.41 9.52 -5.10
C GLY A 91 -0.89 9.65 -5.10
N TYR A 92 -0.38 10.88 -5.01
CA TYR A 92 1.06 11.13 -4.90
C TYR A 92 1.67 10.48 -3.65
N ILE A 93 1.01 10.58 -2.49
CA ILE A 93 1.46 9.91 -1.26
C ILE A 93 1.38 8.38 -1.41
N ALA A 94 0.28 7.87 -1.96
CA ALA A 94 0.06 6.44 -2.18
C ALA A 94 1.16 5.80 -3.03
N THR A 95 1.70 6.56 -3.99
CA THR A 95 2.77 6.12 -4.90
C THR A 95 4.00 5.61 -4.17
N PHE A 96 4.39 6.23 -3.05
CA PHE A 96 5.67 5.97 -2.38
C PHE A 96 5.57 5.10 -1.13
N ILE A 97 4.37 4.93 -0.57
CA ILE A 97 4.16 4.09 0.62
C ILE A 97 3.66 2.71 0.23
N GLY A 98 2.89 2.58 -0.86
CA GLY A 98 2.24 1.30 -1.19
C GLY A 98 1.00 1.06 -0.34
N SER A 99 -0.02 0.41 -0.92
CA SER A 99 -1.34 0.28 -0.31
C SER A 99 -1.99 -1.05 -0.64
N GLU A 100 -1.48 -2.13 -0.03
CA GLU A 100 -1.96 -3.50 -0.28
C GLU A 100 -2.04 -3.78 -1.79
N CYS A 101 -0.88 -3.79 -2.42
CA CYS A 101 -0.77 -3.94 -3.87
C CYS A 101 -0.57 -5.40 -4.25
N ASP A 102 -1.34 -5.87 -5.23
CA ASP A 102 -1.23 -7.23 -5.75
C ASP A 102 -1.37 -7.24 -7.27
N TRP A 103 -0.85 -8.28 -7.91
CA TRP A 103 -0.93 -8.43 -9.36
C TRP A 103 -2.37 -8.74 -9.77
N ASP A 104 -2.88 -8.04 -10.78
CA ASP A 104 -4.18 -8.35 -11.37
C ASP A 104 -4.01 -9.52 -12.35
N GLY A 105 -4.08 -10.74 -11.82
CA GLY A 105 -3.67 -11.96 -12.50
C GLY A 105 -2.18 -12.25 -12.34
N GLU A 106 -1.58 -12.94 -13.31
CA GLU A 106 -0.13 -13.17 -13.31
C GLU A 106 0.62 -11.87 -13.55
N CYS A 107 1.76 -11.69 -12.86
CA CYS A 107 2.65 -10.55 -13.09
C CYS A 107 3.11 -10.54 -14.56
N ASN A 108 2.81 -9.47 -15.29
CA ASN A 108 3.26 -9.30 -16.66
C ASN A 108 4.74 -8.86 -16.72
N SER A 109 5.37 -9.03 -17.88
CA SER A 109 6.81 -8.78 -18.06
C SER A 109 7.21 -7.31 -17.82
N ASP A 110 6.32 -6.38 -18.15
CA ASP A 110 6.48 -4.93 -17.93
C ASP A 110 5.95 -4.47 -16.56
N ARG A 111 5.40 -5.40 -15.76
CA ARG A 111 4.89 -5.15 -14.40
C ARG A 111 3.81 -4.08 -14.31
N SER A 112 3.11 -3.82 -15.41
CA SER A 112 2.10 -2.76 -15.52
C SER A 112 0.74 -3.12 -14.91
N ASN A 113 0.52 -4.38 -14.52
CA ASN A 113 -0.74 -4.86 -13.92
C ASN A 113 -0.73 -4.88 -12.38
N LEU A 114 0.13 -4.09 -11.71
CA LEU A 114 0.14 -4.02 -10.24
C LEU A 114 -1.02 -3.16 -9.72
N LYS A 115 -2.01 -3.80 -9.09
CA LYS A 115 -3.21 -3.16 -8.57
C LYS A 115 -3.07 -2.84 -7.09
N CYS A 116 -3.18 -1.58 -6.74
CA CYS A 116 -3.17 -1.14 -5.34
C CYS A 116 -4.57 -0.76 -4.86
N LYS A 117 -4.90 -1.12 -3.61
CA LYS A 117 -6.21 -0.87 -3.01
C LYS A 117 -6.55 0.61 -2.97
N LEU A 118 -5.61 1.47 -2.57
CA LEU A 118 -5.85 2.92 -2.49
C LEU A 118 -5.94 3.55 -3.88
N LEU A 119 -5.06 3.20 -4.82
CA LEU A 119 -5.14 3.71 -6.20
C LEU A 119 -6.46 3.31 -6.89
N SER A 120 -6.92 2.08 -6.65
CA SER A 120 -8.22 1.61 -7.14
C SER A 120 -9.37 2.43 -6.55
N ALA A 121 -9.35 2.70 -5.24
CA ALA A 121 -10.36 3.53 -4.58
C ALA A 121 -10.38 4.98 -5.09
N LEU A 122 -9.22 5.50 -5.51
CA LEU A 122 -9.06 6.83 -6.12
C LEU A 122 -9.27 6.83 -7.64
N LYS A 123 -9.57 5.68 -8.26
CA LYS A 123 -9.72 5.51 -9.71
C LYS A 123 -8.50 6.04 -10.48
N LEU A 124 -7.30 5.66 -10.03
CA LEU A 124 -6.03 6.06 -10.63
C LEU A 124 -5.39 4.99 -11.50
N GLY A 125 -6.04 3.82 -11.66
CA GLY A 125 -5.50 2.70 -12.43
C GLY A 125 -4.44 1.91 -11.65
N TYR A 126 -3.56 1.24 -12.39
CA TYR A 126 -2.47 0.43 -11.84
C TYR A 126 -1.29 1.31 -11.39
N GLN A 127 -0.54 0.83 -10.40
CA GLN A 127 0.67 1.50 -9.87
C GLN A 127 1.66 1.75 -11.00
N CYS A 128 2.23 2.95 -11.03
CA CYS A 128 3.15 3.43 -12.08
C CYS A 128 2.66 3.40 -13.54
N SER A 129 1.40 3.06 -13.82
CA SER A 129 0.85 3.10 -15.18
C SER A 129 0.75 4.52 -15.75
N ASP A 130 0.61 4.66 -17.07
CA ASP A 130 0.41 5.97 -17.72
C ASP A 130 -0.83 6.70 -17.22
N THR A 131 -1.90 5.97 -16.88
CA THR A 131 -3.10 6.56 -16.29
C THR A 131 -2.79 7.17 -14.92
N HIS A 132 -2.04 6.44 -14.09
CA HIS A 132 -1.65 6.88 -12.76
C HIS A 132 -0.67 8.06 -12.82
N LEU A 133 0.47 7.85 -13.48
CA LEU A 133 1.54 8.86 -13.55
C LEU A 133 1.12 10.07 -14.39
N GLY A 134 0.38 9.88 -15.47
CA GLY A 134 -0.13 10.98 -16.29
C GLY A 134 -1.08 11.88 -15.50
N PHE A 135 -1.94 11.28 -14.66
CA PHE A 135 -2.80 12.04 -13.76
C PHE A 135 -1.98 12.89 -12.77
N LEU A 136 -1.01 12.28 -12.09
CA LEU A 136 -0.19 12.99 -11.10
C LEU A 136 0.69 14.07 -11.75
N LYS A 137 1.37 13.75 -12.86
CA LYS A 137 2.22 14.69 -13.59
C LYS A 137 1.45 15.93 -14.05
N LYS A 138 0.17 15.78 -14.44
CA LYS A 138 -0.70 16.92 -14.79
C LYS A 138 -0.92 17.87 -13.62
N TRP A 139 -1.16 17.34 -12.41
CA TRP A 139 -1.42 18.15 -11.21
C TRP A 139 -0.16 18.78 -10.63
N PHE A 140 0.98 18.09 -10.72
CA PHE A 140 2.27 18.54 -10.20
C PHE A 140 3.17 19.19 -11.27
N LYS A 141 2.61 19.60 -12.42
CA LYS A 141 3.34 20.01 -13.63
C LYS A 141 4.40 21.11 -13.46
N GLU A 142 4.31 21.95 -12.42
CA GLU A 142 5.30 23.00 -12.12
C GLU A 142 6.08 22.74 -10.82
N ASP A 143 5.89 21.58 -10.20
CA ASP A 143 6.65 21.13 -9.05
C ASP A 143 7.71 20.14 -9.50
N TYR A 144 8.84 20.67 -9.99
CA TYR A 144 9.95 19.86 -10.50
C TYR A 144 10.43 18.79 -9.50
N LYS A 145 10.42 19.10 -8.19
CA LYS A 145 10.85 18.12 -7.18
C LYS A 145 9.87 16.96 -7.07
N ALA A 146 8.56 17.25 -7.07
CA ALA A 146 7.54 16.21 -7.07
C ALA A 146 7.58 15.39 -8.37
N LEU A 147 7.72 16.04 -9.53
CA LEU A 147 7.85 15.36 -10.82
C LEU A 147 9.07 14.45 -10.87
N LYS A 148 10.23 14.93 -10.39
CA LYS A 148 11.45 14.12 -10.35
C LYS A 148 11.27 12.90 -9.47
N ARG A 149 10.62 13.04 -8.31
CA ARG A 149 10.32 11.91 -7.42
C ARG A 149 9.37 10.90 -8.06
N LEU A 150 8.42 11.34 -8.89
CA LEU A 150 7.51 10.43 -9.61
C LEU A 150 8.22 9.57 -10.66
N GLU A 151 9.44 9.92 -11.08
CA GLU A 151 10.26 9.06 -11.93
C GLU A 151 10.74 7.81 -11.18
N ASP A 152 10.88 7.88 -9.85
CA ASP A 152 11.27 6.76 -8.98
C ASP A 152 10.07 5.87 -8.60
N CYS A 153 9.01 5.87 -9.40
CA CYS A 153 7.83 5.03 -9.15
C CYS A 153 8.20 3.55 -9.33
N SER A 154 8.15 2.79 -8.23
CA SER A 154 8.41 1.36 -8.24
C SER A 154 7.14 0.54 -8.03
N THR A 155 7.12 -0.65 -8.65
CA THR A 155 6.05 -1.64 -8.51
C THR A 155 6.41 -2.65 -7.41
N THR A 156 5.97 -2.37 -6.18
CA THR A 156 6.22 -3.22 -5.00
C THR A 156 4.95 -3.97 -4.61
N PRO A 157 4.82 -5.28 -4.94
CA PRO A 157 3.68 -6.09 -4.52
C PRO A 157 3.75 -6.44 -3.02
N TYR A 158 2.63 -6.90 -2.46
CA TYR A 158 2.53 -7.34 -1.06
C TYR A 158 3.47 -8.52 -0.72
N THR A 159 3.87 -9.29 -1.74
CA THR A 159 4.81 -10.41 -1.61
C THR A 159 6.28 -10.00 -1.65
N ALA A 160 6.58 -8.69 -1.79
CA ALA A 160 7.95 -8.20 -1.86
C ALA A 160 8.70 -8.40 -0.52
N THR A 161 10.01 -8.66 -0.63
CA THR A 161 10.91 -8.81 0.55
C THR A 161 10.96 -7.56 1.41
N ILE A 162 10.95 -6.40 0.77
CA ILE A 162 10.92 -5.09 1.41
C ILE A 162 9.62 -4.43 0.98
N GLN A 163 8.79 -4.07 1.94
CA GLN A 163 7.53 -3.39 1.65
C GLN A 163 7.15 -2.41 2.75
N ASN A 164 6.42 -1.39 2.32
CA ASN A 164 5.83 -0.38 3.16
C ASN A 164 4.30 -0.51 3.10
N THR A 165 3.63 -0.06 4.14
CA THR A 165 2.17 -0.03 4.20
C THR A 165 1.67 1.10 5.08
N PHE A 166 0.45 1.53 4.83
CA PHE A 166 -0.23 2.51 5.65
C PHE A 166 -0.73 1.90 6.96
N GLU A 167 -0.55 2.61 8.06
CA GLU A 167 -1.24 2.37 9.34
C GLU A 167 -2.44 3.32 9.49
N LYS A 168 -2.24 4.59 9.13
CA LYS A 168 -3.25 5.64 9.26
C LYS A 168 -2.95 6.82 8.33
N MET A 169 -3.98 7.45 7.76
CA MET A 169 -3.88 8.72 7.05
C MET A 169 -4.97 9.68 7.50
N GLU A 170 -4.53 10.88 7.90
CA GLU A 170 -5.39 11.95 8.38
C GLU A 170 -5.23 13.18 7.47
N LEU A 171 -6.36 13.75 7.05
CA LEU A 171 -6.43 14.89 6.14
C LEU A 171 -6.94 16.12 6.90
N THR A 172 -6.27 17.25 6.73
CA THR A 172 -6.76 18.56 7.17
C THR A 172 -6.65 19.52 6.00
N HIS A 173 -7.75 20.19 5.69
CA HIS A 173 -7.81 21.17 4.61
C HIS A 173 -8.22 22.53 5.17
N LYS A 174 -7.45 23.57 4.81
CA LYS A 174 -7.72 24.96 5.16
C LYS A 174 -7.48 25.86 3.94
N ASN A 175 -8.56 26.37 3.36
CA ASN A 175 -8.56 27.23 2.17
C ASN A 175 -7.93 26.57 0.94
N ASN A 176 -6.66 26.86 0.64
CA ASN A 176 -5.88 26.22 -0.44
C ASN A 176 -4.76 25.32 0.11
N ASN A 177 -4.65 25.18 1.43
CA ASN A 177 -3.60 24.41 2.09
C ASN A 177 -4.13 23.04 2.51
N PHE A 178 -3.42 22.01 2.11
CA PHE A 178 -3.70 20.63 2.45
C PHE A 178 -2.58 20.08 3.32
N TYR A 179 -2.94 19.56 4.48
CA TYR A 179 -2.04 18.90 5.40
C TYR A 179 -2.43 17.43 5.48
N VAL A 180 -1.52 16.55 5.08
CA VAL A 180 -1.71 15.11 5.13
C VAL A 180 -0.72 14.52 6.10
N THR A 181 -1.23 13.97 7.19
CA THR A 181 -0.43 13.22 8.15
C THR A 181 -0.61 11.74 7.87
N VAL A 182 0.50 11.06 7.62
CA VAL A 182 0.55 9.63 7.39
C VAL A 182 1.31 8.97 8.53
N TYR A 183 0.80 7.85 9.01
CA TYR A 183 1.51 6.88 9.81
C TYR A 183 1.67 5.64 8.95
N ALA A 184 2.90 5.16 8.83
CA ALA A 184 3.24 4.03 7.99
C ALA A 184 4.24 3.13 8.71
N SER A 185 4.25 1.88 8.27
CA SER A 185 5.20 0.87 8.72
C SER A 185 5.81 0.19 7.51
N GLY A 186 6.97 -0.39 7.72
CA GLY A 186 7.69 -1.12 6.70
C GLY A 186 8.40 -2.31 7.31
N ILE A 187 8.58 -3.33 6.48
CA ILE A 187 9.23 -4.57 6.86
C ILE A 187 10.29 -4.94 5.83
N ASN A 188 11.34 -5.59 6.31
CA ASN A 188 12.29 -6.33 5.52
C ASN A 188 12.27 -7.77 6.04
N SER A 189 11.63 -8.66 5.30
CA SER A 189 11.46 -10.07 5.71
C SER A 189 12.78 -10.84 5.69
N ARG A 190 13.74 -10.44 4.85
CA ARG A 190 15.07 -11.07 4.79
C ARG A 190 15.90 -10.77 6.03
N GLU A 191 15.82 -9.54 6.54
CA GLU A 191 16.60 -9.11 7.70
C GLU A 191 15.84 -9.19 9.03
N ASN A 192 14.57 -9.63 9.00
CA ASN A 192 13.67 -9.59 10.15
C ASN A 192 13.62 -8.19 10.80
N ARG A 193 13.61 -7.14 9.99
CA ARG A 193 13.57 -5.74 10.45
C ARG A 193 12.22 -5.13 10.15
N SER A 194 11.77 -4.26 11.04
CA SER A 194 10.64 -3.36 10.78
C SER A 194 10.94 -1.95 11.25
N TRP A 195 10.30 -0.99 10.60
CA TRP A 195 10.37 0.42 10.95
C TRP A 195 8.98 1.04 10.91
N TYR A 196 8.82 2.11 11.67
CA TYR A 196 7.58 2.86 11.77
C TYR A 196 7.93 4.34 11.65
N TRP A 197 7.11 5.09 10.93
CA TRP A 197 7.33 6.51 10.80
C TRP A 197 6.03 7.27 10.62
N LYS A 198 6.14 8.58 10.86
CA LYS A 198 5.11 9.56 10.58
C LYS A 198 5.62 10.50 9.48
N GLU A 199 4.83 10.70 8.43
CA GLU A 199 5.07 11.75 7.44
C GLU A 199 4.03 12.86 7.59
N ILE A 200 4.50 14.10 7.68
CA ILE A 200 3.64 15.28 7.63
C ILE A 200 3.93 15.97 6.31
N ASN A 201 2.92 15.97 5.44
CA ASN A 201 3.00 16.56 4.12
C ASN A 201 2.15 17.83 4.07
N HIS A 202 2.70 18.91 3.52
CA HIS A 202 2.00 20.16 3.30
C HIS A 202 1.99 20.49 1.81
N PHE A 203 0.80 20.54 1.23
CA PHE A 203 0.58 20.93 -0.15
C PHE A 203 -0.21 22.22 -0.23
N ILE A 204 -0.04 22.93 -1.33
CA ILE A 204 -0.84 24.09 -1.68
C ILE A 204 -1.47 23.92 -3.07
N LEU A 205 -2.74 24.30 -3.19
CA LEU A 205 -3.41 24.48 -4.47
C LEU A 205 -3.09 25.90 -4.97
N ILE A 206 -2.22 25.98 -5.98
CA ILE A 206 -1.78 27.25 -6.56
C ILE A 206 -2.90 27.90 -7.38
N ASN A 207 -3.62 27.07 -8.14
CA ASN A 207 -4.78 27.44 -8.94
C ASN A 207 -5.71 26.22 -9.05
N LYS A 208 -6.82 26.34 -9.79
CA LYS A 208 -7.83 25.27 -9.92
C LYS A 208 -7.28 23.92 -10.42
N ASN A 209 -6.11 23.90 -11.06
CA ASN A 209 -5.59 22.74 -11.80
C ASN A 209 -4.14 22.37 -11.40
N GLN A 210 -3.63 22.88 -10.27
CA GLN A 210 -2.22 22.69 -9.93
C GLN A 210 -1.96 22.63 -8.42
N VAL A 211 -1.23 21.60 -8.03
CA VAL A 211 -0.77 21.35 -6.67
C VAL A 211 0.76 21.45 -6.60
N LYS A 212 1.26 21.95 -5.47
CA LYS A 212 2.69 21.95 -5.14
C LYS A 212 2.91 21.39 -3.75
N LEU A 213 3.90 20.52 -3.59
CA LEU A 213 4.40 20.05 -2.30
C LEU A 213 5.33 21.12 -1.72
N LEU A 214 4.93 21.76 -0.62
CA LEU A 214 5.72 22.78 0.05
C LEU A 214 6.72 22.19 1.04
N SER A 215 6.30 21.17 1.77
CA SER A 215 7.19 20.44 2.68
C SER A 215 6.72 19.01 2.94
N ASN A 216 7.69 18.13 3.18
CA ASN A 216 7.50 16.80 3.73
C ASN A 216 8.45 16.66 4.92
N LYS A 217 7.90 16.29 6.08
CA LYS A 217 8.69 16.00 7.28
C LYS A 217 8.45 14.55 7.69
N THR A 218 9.51 13.75 7.66
CA THR A 218 9.50 12.36 8.10
C THR A 218 10.07 12.25 9.51
N ILE A 219 9.39 11.51 10.38
CA ILE A 219 9.77 11.27 11.78
C ILE A 219 9.70 9.77 12.04
N TYR A 220 10.86 9.13 12.24
CA TYR A 220 10.92 7.73 12.63
C TYR A 220 10.46 7.55 14.07
N LEU A 221 9.58 6.58 14.27
CA LEU A 221 8.98 6.27 15.56
C LEU A 221 9.66 5.03 16.13
N LYS A 222 9.99 5.08 17.43
CA LYS A 222 10.42 3.88 18.14
C LYS A 222 9.21 2.95 18.32
N LYS A 223 9.40 1.66 18.07
CA LYS A 223 8.42 0.63 18.41
C LYS A 223 8.16 0.71 19.92
N LYS A 224 6.90 0.94 20.31
CA LYS A 224 6.47 0.81 21.71
C LYS A 224 6.37 -0.65 22.08
#